data_AF-A0AA35QDN5-F1
#
_entry.id   AF-A0AA35QDN5-F1
#
_cell.length_a   1.000
_cell.length_b   1.000
_cell.length_c   1.000
_cell.angle_alpha   90.00
_cell.angle_beta   90.00
_cell.angle_gamma   90.00
#
_symmetry.space_group_name_H-M   'P 1'
#
loop_
_entity.id
_entity.type
_entity.pdbx_description
1 polymer ?
#
loop_
_entity_poly.entity_id
_entity_poly.type
_entity_poly.pdbx_seq_one_letter_code
_entity_poly.pdbx_strand_id
1 'polypeptide(L)'
;MKAFVLLQLAAMAVALPEWAPAGPSDSRSPCPGLNTLANYGYLPRDGKAIPMSKFISAITEGFNFDASVAQFLASGAFQIFGLDSAKGTLDLETLNTAGRLEHPASLTRQDQPGGDSLNVDPACVDAMLADSPNPYLDIVSAGVSRHRTFVESGKPTISDTIWTVMFGESALTLIAMNNGTFPAAGFQSEDVYKIRAAKDWVKVWFEEERFPEGWTPLQRPITISELSAVGAVARTEFAKAGAA
;
A
#
# COMPACT_ATOMS: atom_id res chain seq x y z
N MET A 1 19.46 -39.78 30.05
CA MET A 1 18.25 -39.39 29.29
C MET A 1 18.16 -37.87 29.24
N LYS A 2 18.19 -37.34 28.00
CA LYS A 2 17.67 -36.05 27.52
C LYS A 2 18.22 -34.75 28.11
N ALA A 3 19.20 -34.18 27.40
CA ALA A 3 19.51 -32.76 27.39
C ALA A 3 18.33 -31.97 26.79
N PHE A 4 17.89 -30.93 27.50
CA PHE A 4 17.03 -29.88 26.94
C PHE A 4 17.93 -28.74 26.49
N VAL A 5 18.20 -28.67 25.19
CA VAL A 5 18.76 -27.46 24.56
C VAL A 5 17.58 -26.55 24.23
N LEU A 6 17.42 -25.47 25.00
CA LEU A 6 16.57 -24.35 24.62
C LEU A 6 17.23 -23.66 23.42
N LEU A 7 16.74 -23.91 22.22
CA LEU A 7 17.08 -23.10 21.06
C LEU A 7 16.30 -21.79 21.19
N GLN A 8 16.93 -20.77 21.78
CA GLN A 8 16.43 -19.39 21.67
C GLN A 8 16.55 -18.98 20.19
N LEU A 9 15.44 -19.06 19.45
CA LEU A 9 15.28 -18.33 18.20
C LEU A 9 15.17 -16.85 18.55
N ALA A 10 16.31 -16.19 18.72
CA ALA A 10 16.35 -14.74 18.59
C ALA A 10 15.98 -14.43 17.15
N ALA A 11 14.78 -13.88 16.92
CA ALA A 11 14.46 -13.23 15.67
C ALA A 11 15.50 -12.12 15.48
N MET A 12 16.47 -12.34 14.60
CA MET A 12 17.34 -11.27 14.13
C MET A 12 16.42 -10.29 13.41
N ALA A 13 16.05 -9.20 14.08
CA ALA A 13 15.48 -8.05 13.40
C ALA A 13 16.54 -7.59 12.39
N VAL A 14 16.36 -7.96 11.13
CA VAL A 14 17.19 -7.43 10.05
C VAL A 14 16.97 -5.93 10.09
N ALA A 15 18.02 -5.18 10.42
CA ALA A 15 17.94 -3.73 10.44
C ALA A 15 17.51 -3.27 9.05
N LEU A 16 16.52 -2.37 9.00
CA LEU A 16 16.09 -1.76 7.74
C LEU A 16 17.30 -1.10 7.08
N PRO A 17 17.38 -1.10 5.73
CA PRO A 17 18.35 -0.27 5.02
C PRO A 17 18.28 1.19 5.47
N GLU A 18 19.32 1.96 5.18
CA GLU A 18 19.30 3.39 5.47
C GLU A 18 18.23 4.10 4.62
N TRP A 19 17.37 4.90 5.26
CA TRP A 19 16.43 5.75 4.57
C TRP A 19 17.12 7.03 4.10
N ALA A 20 16.83 7.46 2.88
CA ALA A 20 17.20 8.78 2.38
C ALA A 20 16.05 9.36 1.55
N PRO A 21 15.77 10.67 1.67
CA PRO A 21 14.72 11.32 0.91
C PRO A 21 15.06 11.37 -0.58
N ALA A 22 14.04 11.50 -1.43
CA ALA A 22 14.21 11.72 -2.86
C ALA A 22 14.91 13.06 -3.12
N GLY A 23 15.89 13.07 -4.02
CA GLY A 23 16.46 14.29 -4.58
C GLY A 23 15.56 14.94 -5.63
N PRO A 24 15.81 16.19 -6.03
CA PRO A 24 14.97 16.92 -6.99
C PRO A 24 14.89 16.28 -8.39
N SER A 25 15.83 15.41 -8.74
CA SER A 25 15.87 14.71 -10.03
C SER A 25 15.34 13.28 -9.97
N ASP A 26 15.00 12.79 -8.77
CA ASP A 26 14.59 11.41 -8.56
C ASP A 26 13.11 11.24 -8.91
N SER A 27 12.78 10.17 -9.61
CA SER A 27 11.41 9.85 -9.96
C SER A 27 10.68 9.23 -8.77
N ARG A 28 9.48 9.70 -8.50
CA ARG A 28 8.55 9.14 -7.50
C ARG A 28 7.19 8.94 -8.13
N SER A 29 6.34 8.17 -7.47
CA SER A 29 5.01 7.74 -7.94
C SER A 29 3.89 8.27 -7.03
N PRO A 30 2.62 8.17 -7.41
CA PRO A 30 1.51 8.37 -6.47
C PRO A 30 1.43 7.29 -5.36
N CYS A 31 2.23 6.21 -5.45
CA CYS A 31 2.19 5.10 -4.51
C CYS A 31 3.19 5.30 -3.35
N PRO A 32 2.72 5.45 -2.09
CA PRO A 32 3.60 5.62 -0.93
C PRO A 32 4.51 4.39 -0.71
N GLY A 33 4.00 3.19 -1.04
CA GLY A 33 4.75 1.94 -0.88
C GLY A 33 5.99 1.90 -1.78
N LEU A 34 5.84 2.17 -3.09
CA LEU A 34 6.97 2.16 -4.02
C LEU A 34 7.96 3.28 -3.73
N ASN A 35 7.46 4.45 -3.34
CA ASN A 35 8.33 5.56 -2.96
C ASN A 35 9.14 5.25 -1.71
N THR A 36 8.52 4.61 -0.71
CA THR A 36 9.21 4.08 0.47
C THR A 36 10.31 3.10 0.05
N LEU A 37 10.02 2.13 -0.82
CA LEU A 37 11.01 1.17 -1.30
C LEU A 37 12.18 1.83 -2.04
N ALA A 38 11.95 2.91 -2.79
CA ALA A 38 13.02 3.70 -3.40
C ALA A 38 13.82 4.48 -2.34
N ASN A 39 13.16 5.09 -1.35
CA ASN A 39 13.82 5.83 -0.26
C ASN A 39 14.67 4.93 0.65
N TYR A 40 14.41 3.62 0.70
CA TYR A 40 15.24 2.63 1.39
C TYR A 40 16.24 1.90 0.46
N GLY A 41 16.22 2.17 -0.84
CA GLY A 41 17.12 1.52 -1.80
C GLY A 41 16.76 0.07 -2.16
N TYR A 42 15.57 -0.41 -1.79
CA TYR A 42 15.03 -1.67 -2.31
C TYR A 42 14.76 -1.56 -3.81
N LEU A 43 14.27 -0.41 -4.26
CA LEU A 43 14.27 0.04 -5.66
C LEU A 43 15.48 0.95 -5.92
N PRO A 44 15.88 1.16 -7.19
CA PRO A 44 16.81 2.24 -7.53
C PRO A 44 16.34 3.57 -6.90
N ARG A 45 17.23 4.24 -6.16
CA ARG A 45 16.88 5.46 -5.40
C ARG A 45 16.42 6.61 -6.29
N ASP A 46 16.96 6.66 -7.51
CA ASP A 46 16.57 7.61 -8.55
C ASP A 46 15.19 7.30 -9.15
N GLY A 47 14.59 6.14 -8.85
CA GLY A 47 13.25 5.74 -9.26
C GLY A 47 13.09 5.48 -10.75
N LYS A 48 14.18 5.27 -11.49
CA LYS A 48 14.18 5.21 -12.96
C LYS A 48 14.60 3.85 -13.50
N ALA A 49 14.18 3.57 -14.73
CA ALA A 49 14.53 2.40 -15.52
C ALA A 49 14.40 1.08 -14.74
N ILE A 50 13.31 0.93 -13.98
CA ILE A 50 13.12 -0.22 -13.08
C ILE A 50 12.53 -1.39 -13.86
N PRO A 51 13.22 -2.55 -13.96
CA PRO A 51 12.65 -3.74 -14.59
C PRO A 51 11.62 -4.42 -13.68
N MET A 52 10.69 -5.18 -14.27
CA MET A 52 9.62 -5.87 -13.54
C MET A 52 10.15 -6.76 -12.40
N SER A 53 11.25 -7.49 -12.65
CA SER A 53 11.88 -8.35 -11.64
C SER A 53 12.36 -7.60 -10.40
N LYS A 54 12.77 -6.33 -10.55
CA LYS A 54 13.22 -5.49 -9.44
C LYS A 54 12.04 -4.95 -8.62
N PHE A 55 10.90 -4.68 -9.25
CA PHE A 55 9.66 -4.41 -8.50
C PHE A 55 9.27 -5.62 -7.65
N ILE A 56 9.32 -6.83 -8.23
CA ILE A 56 8.94 -8.05 -7.53
C ILE A 56 9.82 -8.27 -6.30
N SER A 57 11.16 -8.22 -6.47
CA SER A 57 12.06 -8.43 -5.33
C SER A 57 11.95 -7.32 -4.28
N ALA A 58 11.81 -6.06 -4.68
CA ALA A 58 11.67 -4.95 -3.74
C ALA A 58 10.40 -5.05 -2.89
N ILE A 59 9.27 -5.43 -3.49
CA ILE A 59 7.99 -5.59 -2.77
C ILE A 59 8.09 -6.76 -1.77
N THR A 60 8.68 -7.88 -2.18
CA THR A 60 8.88 -9.04 -1.31
C THR A 60 9.88 -8.75 -0.19
N GLU A 61 11.03 -8.13 -0.49
CA GLU A 61 12.07 -7.87 0.51
C GLU A 61 11.68 -6.74 1.48
N GLY A 62 11.02 -5.68 0.99
CA GLY A 62 10.73 -4.50 1.79
C GLY A 62 9.47 -4.62 2.65
N PHE A 63 8.41 -5.27 2.15
CA PHE A 63 7.15 -5.42 2.89
C PHE A 63 6.88 -6.85 3.36
N ASN A 64 7.73 -7.81 3.02
CA ASN A 64 7.48 -9.25 3.21
C ASN A 64 6.16 -9.70 2.55
N PHE A 65 5.80 -9.14 1.41
CA PHE A 65 4.69 -9.64 0.62
C PHE A 65 5.09 -10.90 -0.14
N ASP A 66 4.19 -11.88 -0.22
CA ASP A 66 4.44 -13.10 -0.99
C ASP A 66 4.69 -12.77 -2.47
N ALA A 67 5.47 -13.61 -3.14
CA ALA A 67 5.80 -13.43 -4.54
C ALA A 67 4.55 -13.32 -5.43
N SER A 68 3.42 -13.95 -5.04
CA SER A 68 2.14 -13.81 -5.76
C SER A 68 1.61 -12.37 -5.75
N VAL A 69 1.71 -11.64 -4.64
CA VAL A 69 1.30 -10.23 -4.55
C VAL A 69 2.25 -9.38 -5.39
N ALA A 70 3.55 -9.56 -5.20
CA ALA A 70 4.58 -8.80 -5.89
C ALA A 70 4.50 -8.96 -7.41
N GLN A 71 4.33 -10.21 -7.89
CA GLN A 71 4.14 -10.53 -9.30
C GLN A 71 2.84 -9.94 -9.85
N PHE A 72 1.74 -10.03 -9.11
CA PHE A 72 0.45 -9.48 -9.54
C PHE A 72 0.53 -7.96 -9.75
N LEU A 73 1.08 -7.23 -8.78
CA LEU A 73 1.22 -5.78 -8.84
C LEU A 73 2.17 -5.35 -9.98
N ALA A 74 3.34 -5.97 -10.08
CA ALA A 74 4.33 -5.63 -11.09
C ALA A 74 3.83 -5.95 -12.52
N SER A 75 3.25 -7.13 -12.73
CA SER A 75 2.66 -7.50 -14.03
C SER A 75 1.49 -6.59 -14.39
N GLY A 76 0.63 -6.24 -13.43
CA GLY A 76 -0.50 -5.34 -13.65
C GLY A 76 -0.05 -3.98 -14.17
N ALA A 77 0.96 -3.38 -13.52
CA ALA A 77 1.53 -2.12 -13.97
C ALA A 77 2.12 -2.25 -15.39
N PHE A 78 2.97 -3.25 -15.64
CA PHE A 78 3.60 -3.45 -16.96
C PHE A 78 2.56 -3.66 -18.07
N GLN A 79 1.51 -4.44 -17.80
CA GLN A 79 0.42 -4.67 -18.74
C GLN A 79 -0.36 -3.36 -19.03
N ILE A 80 -0.74 -2.61 -18.00
CA ILE A 80 -1.44 -1.32 -18.15
C ILE A 80 -0.61 -0.35 -19.00
N PHE A 81 0.70 -0.34 -18.79
CA PHE A 81 1.61 0.54 -19.53
C PHE A 81 2.11 -0.02 -20.87
N GLY A 82 1.73 -1.25 -21.24
CA GLY A 82 2.13 -1.88 -22.50
C GLY A 82 3.63 -2.18 -22.58
N LEU A 83 4.27 -2.44 -21.44
CA LEU A 83 5.70 -2.72 -21.31
C LEU A 83 5.97 -4.22 -21.43
N ASP A 84 7.06 -4.58 -22.09
CA ASP A 84 7.54 -5.96 -22.17
C ASP A 84 7.96 -6.46 -20.78
N SER A 85 7.46 -7.62 -20.34
CA SER A 85 7.70 -8.12 -18.99
C SER A 85 9.14 -8.58 -18.74
N ALA A 86 9.93 -8.87 -19.78
CA ALA A 86 11.31 -9.33 -19.67
C ALA A 86 12.33 -8.22 -19.87
N LYS A 87 12.01 -7.21 -20.69
CA LYS A 87 12.95 -6.17 -21.14
C LYS A 87 12.50 -4.75 -20.86
N GLY A 88 11.20 -4.56 -20.59
CA GLY A 88 10.64 -3.26 -20.28
C GLY A 88 11.15 -2.72 -18.95
N THR A 89 11.14 -1.40 -18.86
CA THR A 89 11.46 -0.68 -17.63
C THR A 89 10.43 0.40 -17.39
N LEU A 90 10.22 0.76 -16.12
CA LEU A 90 9.27 1.78 -15.72
C LEU A 90 9.96 2.77 -14.77
N ASP A 91 9.80 4.06 -15.05
CA ASP A 91 10.12 5.14 -14.12
C ASP A 91 8.91 5.35 -13.21
N LEU A 92 9.12 5.54 -11.91
CA LEU A 92 8.04 5.61 -10.91
C LEU A 92 6.96 6.66 -11.26
N GLU A 93 7.35 7.80 -11.79
CA GLU A 93 6.43 8.90 -12.18
C GLU A 93 5.50 8.50 -13.33
N THR A 94 5.86 7.51 -14.14
CA THR A 94 4.99 6.95 -15.19
C THR A 94 3.65 6.49 -14.61
N LEU A 95 3.65 6.00 -13.35
CA LEU A 95 2.43 5.56 -12.66
C LEU A 95 1.43 6.69 -12.44
N ASN A 96 1.87 7.96 -12.47
CA ASN A 96 1.02 9.16 -12.36
C ASN A 96 0.32 9.57 -13.67
N THR A 97 0.44 8.75 -14.73
CA THR A 97 -0.23 9.05 -16.01
C THR A 97 -1.75 8.98 -15.83
N ALA A 98 -2.42 10.12 -16.05
CA ALA A 98 -3.87 10.26 -15.90
C ALA A 98 -4.66 9.19 -16.69
N GLY A 99 -5.66 8.60 -16.04
CA GLY A 99 -6.58 7.65 -16.68
C GLY A 99 -5.94 6.31 -17.08
N ARG A 100 -4.75 6.01 -16.54
CA ARG A 100 -4.09 4.70 -16.68
C ARG A 100 -4.25 3.91 -15.39
N LEU A 101 -3.25 3.96 -14.52
CA LEU A 101 -3.32 3.36 -13.18
C LEU A 101 -3.73 4.41 -12.14
N GLU A 102 -3.16 5.62 -12.23
CA GLU A 102 -3.61 6.77 -11.44
C GLU A 102 -5.08 7.07 -11.73
N HIS A 103 -5.81 7.42 -10.66
CA HIS A 103 -7.25 7.60 -10.67
C HIS A 103 -7.69 8.68 -9.66
N PRO A 104 -8.85 9.33 -9.91
CA PRO A 104 -9.45 10.23 -8.92
C PRO A 104 -9.91 9.48 -7.66
N ALA A 105 -10.32 10.21 -6.64
CA ALA A 105 -10.74 9.70 -5.33
C ALA A 105 -9.63 8.93 -4.59
N SER A 106 -8.39 9.38 -4.81
CA SER A 106 -7.22 8.91 -4.05
C SER A 106 -7.34 9.26 -2.56
N LEU A 107 -6.76 8.42 -1.70
CA LEU A 107 -6.86 8.62 -0.25
C LEU A 107 -6.09 9.84 0.26
N THR A 108 -4.96 10.15 -0.38
CA THR A 108 -3.97 11.09 0.16
C THR A 108 -3.39 12.06 -0.89
N ARG A 109 -3.95 12.07 -2.10
CA ARG A 109 -3.50 12.84 -3.26
C ARG A 109 -4.69 13.63 -3.82
N GLN A 110 -4.43 14.75 -4.48
CA GLN A 110 -5.46 15.54 -5.16
C GLN A 110 -5.79 14.94 -6.53
N ASP A 111 -7.01 15.16 -7.01
CA ASP A 111 -7.45 14.60 -8.29
C ASP A 111 -6.90 15.37 -9.50
N GLN A 112 -6.61 14.64 -10.58
CA GLN A 112 -6.46 15.24 -11.90
C GLN A 112 -7.80 15.37 -12.64
N PRO A 113 -7.94 16.34 -13.57
CA PRO A 113 -7.02 17.43 -13.86
C PRO A 113 -7.17 18.61 -12.88
N GLY A 114 -6.08 19.32 -12.60
CA GLY A 114 -6.08 20.57 -11.83
C GLY A 114 -5.56 20.45 -10.40
N GLY A 115 -5.51 19.24 -9.84
CA GLY A 115 -4.79 18.91 -8.61
C GLY A 115 -3.45 18.24 -8.87
N ASP A 116 -2.68 18.08 -7.78
CA ASP A 116 -1.44 17.30 -7.75
C ASP A 116 -1.74 15.88 -7.28
N SER A 117 -1.81 14.94 -8.22
CA SER A 117 -1.99 13.51 -7.92
C SER A 117 -0.68 12.78 -7.67
N LEU A 118 0.47 13.43 -7.82
CA LEU A 118 1.77 12.81 -7.63
C LEU A 118 2.17 12.87 -6.16
N ASN A 119 2.18 14.09 -5.62
CA ASN A 119 2.67 14.37 -4.28
C ASN A 119 1.59 14.17 -3.23
N VAL A 120 1.98 13.68 -2.05
CA VAL A 120 1.07 13.57 -0.91
C VAL A 120 0.54 14.94 -0.50
N ASP A 121 -0.76 15.01 -0.23
CA ASP A 121 -1.41 16.16 0.40
C ASP A 121 -1.66 15.85 1.89
N PRO A 122 -0.98 16.55 2.82
CA PRO A 122 -1.18 16.37 4.26
C PRO A 122 -2.63 16.56 4.71
N ALA A 123 -3.41 17.44 4.06
CA ALA A 123 -4.81 17.64 4.41
C ALA A 123 -5.67 16.41 4.07
N CYS A 124 -5.37 15.72 2.96
CA CYS A 124 -6.01 14.46 2.61
C CYS A 124 -5.62 13.34 3.58
N VAL A 125 -4.36 13.29 4.02
CA VAL A 125 -3.90 12.36 5.07
C VAL A 125 -4.66 12.61 6.37
N ASP A 126 -4.72 13.86 6.84
CA ASP A 126 -5.44 14.23 8.06
C ASP A 126 -6.94 13.89 7.97
N ALA A 127 -7.58 14.11 6.81
CA ALA A 127 -8.96 13.73 6.58
C ALA A 127 -9.17 12.21 6.63
N MET A 128 -8.29 11.43 5.99
CA MET A 128 -8.32 9.96 6.06
C MET A 128 -8.18 9.45 7.51
N LEU A 129 -7.27 10.06 8.29
CA LEU A 129 -7.10 9.70 9.69
C LEU A 129 -8.33 10.10 10.53
N ALA A 130 -8.98 11.23 10.23
CA ALA A 130 -10.18 11.69 10.92
C ALA A 130 -11.41 10.79 10.68
N ASP A 131 -11.45 10.05 9.57
CA ASP A 131 -12.54 9.10 9.25
C ASP A 131 -12.64 7.92 10.23
N SER A 132 -11.63 7.70 11.08
CA SER A 132 -11.68 6.72 12.18
C SER A 132 -11.86 7.41 13.54
N PRO A 133 -12.80 6.96 14.40
CA PRO A 133 -12.87 7.44 15.78
C PRO A 133 -11.79 6.81 16.69
N ASN A 134 -11.09 5.77 16.21
CA ASN A 134 -10.12 5.00 16.97
C ASN A 134 -8.70 5.59 16.84
N PRO A 135 -7.73 5.18 17.66
CA PRO A 135 -6.31 5.52 17.46
C PRO A 135 -5.67 4.79 16.25
N TYR A 136 -6.44 4.00 15.51
CA TYR A 136 -6.00 3.24 14.34
C TYR A 136 -7.01 3.40 13.19
N LEU A 137 -6.56 3.12 11.98
CA LEU A 137 -7.41 2.77 10.86
C LEU A 137 -7.77 1.29 10.92
N ASP A 138 -8.98 0.97 10.47
CA ASP A 138 -9.44 -0.39 10.24
C ASP A 138 -10.27 -0.48 8.96
N ILE A 139 -10.85 -1.66 8.72
CA ILE A 139 -11.63 -1.91 7.51
C ILE A 139 -12.89 -1.03 7.42
N VAL A 140 -13.47 -0.65 8.56
CA VAL A 140 -14.66 0.23 8.60
C VAL A 140 -14.26 1.65 8.21
N SER A 141 -13.23 2.20 8.85
CA SER A 141 -12.74 3.54 8.49
C SER A 141 -12.21 3.58 7.06
N ALA A 142 -11.61 2.50 6.55
CA ALA A 142 -11.19 2.42 5.15
C ALA A 142 -12.38 2.52 4.17
N GLY A 143 -13.52 1.91 4.51
CA GLY A 143 -14.76 2.06 3.74
C GLY A 143 -15.30 3.49 3.79
N VAL A 144 -15.29 4.11 4.98
CA VAL A 144 -15.68 5.53 5.17
C VAL A 144 -14.79 6.46 4.34
N SER A 145 -13.47 6.32 4.41
CA SER A 145 -12.54 7.15 3.63
C SER A 145 -12.75 7.00 2.13
N ARG A 146 -12.94 5.76 1.63
CA ARG A 146 -13.23 5.54 0.21
C ARG A 146 -14.56 6.14 -0.22
N HIS A 147 -15.58 6.11 0.63
CA HIS A 147 -16.85 6.75 0.33
C HIS A 147 -16.72 8.27 0.31
N ARG A 148 -16.04 8.84 1.31
CA ARG A 148 -15.77 10.29 1.37
C ARG A 148 -15.02 10.77 0.14
N THR A 149 -13.87 10.17 -0.20
CA THR A 149 -13.08 10.61 -1.35
C THR A 149 -13.86 10.46 -2.64
N PHE A 150 -14.63 9.38 -2.81
CA PHE A 150 -15.51 9.24 -3.98
C PHE A 150 -16.55 10.36 -4.12
N VAL A 151 -17.15 10.80 -3.00
CA VAL A 151 -18.11 11.91 -2.98
C VAL A 151 -17.43 13.26 -3.23
N GLU A 152 -16.30 13.52 -2.57
CA GLU A 152 -15.53 14.77 -2.71
C GLU A 152 -14.99 14.95 -4.14
N SER A 153 -14.61 13.85 -4.80
CA SER A 153 -14.23 13.80 -6.22
C SER A 153 -15.40 13.98 -7.19
N GLY A 154 -16.62 14.26 -6.70
CA GLY A 154 -17.80 14.45 -7.55
C GLY A 154 -18.38 13.17 -8.13
N LYS A 155 -18.14 12.01 -7.49
CA LYS A 155 -18.63 10.69 -7.90
C LYS A 155 -18.23 10.32 -9.35
N PRO A 156 -16.92 10.24 -9.64
CA PRO A 156 -16.43 10.01 -10.99
C PRO A 156 -16.87 8.63 -11.53
N THR A 157 -16.95 8.50 -12.85
CA THR A 157 -17.12 7.19 -13.48
C THR A 157 -15.84 6.38 -13.36
N ILE A 158 -15.89 5.28 -12.62
CA ILE A 158 -14.74 4.42 -12.32
C ILE A 158 -14.97 3.03 -12.94
N SER A 159 -13.94 2.50 -13.61
CA SER A 159 -13.98 1.15 -14.20
C SER A 159 -13.82 0.05 -13.13
N ASP A 160 -14.28 -1.17 -13.40
CA ASP A 160 -14.15 -2.30 -12.47
C ASP A 160 -12.68 -2.58 -12.07
N THR A 161 -11.75 -2.39 -13.01
CA THR A 161 -10.31 -2.50 -12.75
C THR A 161 -9.85 -1.48 -11.72
N ILE A 162 -10.24 -0.21 -11.87
CA ILE A 162 -9.84 0.84 -10.94
C ILE A 162 -10.55 0.68 -9.59
N TRP A 163 -11.80 0.24 -9.55
CA TRP A 163 -12.44 -0.15 -8.29
C TRP A 163 -11.64 -1.22 -7.55
N THR A 164 -11.14 -2.22 -8.27
CA THR A 164 -10.30 -3.28 -7.69
C THR A 164 -9.00 -2.71 -7.13
N VAL A 165 -8.35 -1.77 -7.85
CA VAL A 165 -7.15 -1.06 -7.38
C VAL A 165 -7.44 -0.29 -6.10
N MET A 166 -8.49 0.54 -6.07
CA MET A 166 -8.84 1.36 -4.90
C MET A 166 -9.05 0.52 -3.64
N PHE A 167 -9.82 -0.57 -3.71
CA PHE A 167 -10.01 -1.42 -2.54
C PHE A 167 -8.75 -2.23 -2.19
N GLY A 168 -7.94 -2.60 -3.18
CA GLY A 168 -6.63 -3.21 -2.97
C GLY A 168 -5.66 -2.28 -2.24
N GLU A 169 -5.63 -0.99 -2.57
CA GLU A 169 -4.82 0.03 -1.88
C GLU A 169 -5.25 0.24 -0.43
N SER A 170 -6.56 0.22 -0.15
CA SER A 170 -7.07 0.23 1.23
C SER A 170 -6.56 -0.99 2.00
N ALA A 171 -6.59 -2.16 1.38
CA ALA A 171 -6.06 -3.38 1.97
C ALA A 171 -4.53 -3.32 2.17
N LEU A 172 -3.77 -2.88 1.18
CA LEU A 172 -2.32 -2.70 1.27
C LEU A 172 -1.94 -1.75 2.40
N THR A 173 -2.68 -0.65 2.58
CA THR A 173 -2.48 0.29 3.67
C THR A 173 -2.65 -0.37 5.03
N LEU A 174 -3.77 -1.07 5.22
CA LEU A 174 -4.06 -1.76 6.48
C LEU A 174 -3.06 -2.88 6.76
N ILE A 175 -2.63 -3.62 5.74
CA ILE A 175 -1.69 -4.74 5.89
C ILE A 175 -0.28 -4.23 6.17
N ALA A 176 0.22 -3.28 5.37
CA ALA A 176 1.59 -2.77 5.47
C ALA A 176 1.82 -2.08 6.82
N MET A 177 0.84 -1.32 7.31
CA MET A 177 0.93 -0.59 8.58
C MET A 177 0.25 -1.30 9.73
N ASN A 178 -0.06 -2.59 9.59
CA ASN A 178 -0.63 -3.37 10.69
C ASN A 178 0.38 -3.51 11.83
N ASN A 179 0.06 -2.95 12.99
CA ASN A 179 0.84 -3.08 14.22
C ASN A 179 0.12 -3.90 15.31
N GLY A 180 -1.01 -4.52 14.95
CA GLY A 180 -1.73 -5.49 15.77
C GLY A 180 -1.51 -6.94 15.32
N THR A 181 -2.42 -7.82 15.71
CA THR A 181 -2.43 -9.21 15.23
C THR A 181 -3.03 -9.27 13.83
N PHE A 182 -2.28 -9.81 12.86
CA PHE A 182 -2.84 -10.14 11.56
C PHE A 182 -3.48 -11.55 11.57
N PRO A 183 -4.63 -11.76 10.91
CA PRO A 183 -5.28 -13.06 10.87
C PRO A 183 -4.39 -14.19 10.29
N ALA A 184 -4.64 -15.42 10.74
CA ALA A 184 -3.96 -16.60 10.22
C ALA A 184 -4.34 -16.87 8.76
N ALA A 185 -3.50 -17.61 8.02
CA ALA A 185 -3.80 -17.96 6.63
C ALA A 185 -5.13 -18.71 6.53
N GLY A 186 -5.95 -18.35 5.53
CA GLY A 186 -7.31 -18.91 5.37
C GLY A 186 -8.36 -18.30 6.31
N PHE A 187 -8.10 -17.11 6.85
CA PHE A 187 -9.04 -16.37 7.69
C PHE A 187 -10.39 -16.15 7.01
N GLN A 188 -11.44 -16.00 7.82
CA GLN A 188 -12.78 -15.68 7.34
C GLN A 188 -12.98 -14.15 7.29
N SER A 189 -14.01 -13.69 6.57
CA SER A 189 -14.26 -12.26 6.34
C SER A 189 -14.37 -11.44 7.63
N GLU A 190 -14.92 -12.02 8.70
CA GLU A 190 -15.07 -11.40 10.02
C GLU A 190 -13.72 -11.13 10.72
N ASP A 191 -12.68 -11.89 10.40
CA ASP A 191 -11.35 -11.69 10.96
C ASP A 191 -10.68 -10.42 10.42
N VAL A 192 -11.09 -9.94 9.24
CA VAL A 192 -10.59 -8.68 8.65
C VAL A 192 -10.90 -7.48 9.55
N TYR A 193 -12.00 -7.51 10.29
CA TYR A 193 -12.38 -6.47 11.25
C TYR A 193 -11.48 -6.40 12.49
N LYS A 194 -10.47 -7.28 12.60
CA LYS A 194 -9.46 -7.24 13.66
C LYS A 194 -8.16 -6.57 13.20
N ILE A 195 -7.97 -6.34 11.90
CA ILE A 195 -6.76 -5.70 11.34
C ILE A 195 -6.77 -4.23 11.71
N ARG A 196 -5.70 -3.77 12.38
CA ARG A 196 -5.53 -2.39 12.87
C ARG A 196 -4.22 -1.82 12.36
N ALA A 197 -4.28 -0.64 11.75
CA ALA A 197 -3.09 0.14 11.39
C ALA A 197 -3.06 1.44 12.20
N ALA A 198 -2.09 1.60 13.10
CA ALA A 198 -2.06 2.78 13.96
C ALA A 198 -1.90 4.09 13.18
N LYS A 199 -2.62 5.13 13.61
CA LYS A 199 -2.72 6.39 12.86
C LYS A 199 -1.38 7.11 12.76
N ASP A 200 -0.58 7.06 13.81
CA ASP A 200 0.78 7.63 13.84
C ASP A 200 1.70 6.94 12.81
N TRP A 201 1.63 5.61 12.71
CA TRP A 201 2.36 4.83 11.71
C TRP A 201 1.91 5.17 10.29
N VAL A 202 0.59 5.22 10.07
CA VAL A 202 0.01 5.60 8.77
C VAL A 202 0.41 7.02 8.38
N LYS A 203 0.37 7.98 9.31
CA LYS A 203 0.75 9.37 9.05
C LYS A 203 2.21 9.48 8.58
N VAL A 204 3.15 8.90 9.34
CA VAL A 204 4.57 8.86 8.96
C VAL A 204 4.75 8.20 7.60
N TRP A 205 4.09 7.07 7.36
CA TRP A 205 4.26 6.33 6.11
C TRP A 205 3.78 7.11 4.89
N PHE A 206 2.63 7.79 4.97
CA PHE A 206 2.14 8.57 3.83
C PHE A 206 2.86 9.92 3.66
N GLU A 207 3.15 10.64 4.75
CA GLU A 207 3.74 11.99 4.67
C GLU A 207 5.25 11.96 4.42
N GLU A 208 5.96 10.96 4.94
CA GLU A 208 7.42 10.87 4.86
C GLU A 208 7.89 9.75 3.92
N GLU A 209 7.00 8.84 3.50
CA GLU A 209 7.33 7.67 2.68
C GLU A 209 8.53 6.92 3.31
N ARG A 210 8.36 6.68 4.62
CA ARG A 210 9.32 6.10 5.54
C ARG A 210 8.63 5.04 6.39
N PHE A 211 9.34 3.97 6.75
CA PHE A 211 8.82 3.04 7.74
C PHE A 211 8.87 3.70 9.12
N PRO A 212 7.76 3.69 9.90
CA PRO A 212 7.74 4.33 11.20
C PRO A 212 8.70 3.62 12.19
N GLU A 213 9.08 4.32 13.26
CA GLU A 213 9.95 3.74 14.28
C GLU A 213 9.28 2.50 14.91
N GLY A 214 10.05 1.42 15.08
CA GLY A 214 9.55 0.15 15.59
C GLY A 214 8.75 -0.68 14.57
N TRP A 215 8.62 -0.19 13.32
CA TRP A 215 7.99 -0.96 12.26
C TRP A 215 8.78 -2.22 11.92
N THR A 216 8.07 -3.33 11.77
CA THR A 216 8.58 -4.56 11.18
C THR A 216 7.52 -5.10 10.23
N PRO A 217 7.91 -5.73 9.11
CA PRO A 217 6.92 -6.39 8.27
C PRO A 217 6.23 -7.51 9.05
N LEU A 218 5.04 -7.89 8.59
CA LEU A 218 4.36 -9.08 9.10
C LEU A 218 5.28 -10.29 8.95
N GLN A 219 5.38 -11.12 9.99
CA GLN A 219 6.32 -12.25 10.02
C GLN A 219 5.99 -13.31 8.96
N ARG A 220 4.73 -13.43 8.58
CA ARG A 220 4.26 -14.33 7.54
C ARG A 220 4.04 -13.54 6.24
N PRO A 221 4.52 -14.04 5.09
CA PRO A 221 4.19 -13.46 3.82
C PRO A 221 2.69 -13.47 3.54
N ILE A 222 2.16 -12.32 3.17
CA ILE A 222 0.74 -12.15 2.82
C ILE A 222 0.56 -12.46 1.34
N THR A 223 -0.38 -13.36 1.04
CA THR A 223 -0.66 -13.86 -0.30
C THR A 223 -1.67 -13.00 -1.05
N ILE A 224 -1.75 -13.17 -2.37
CA ILE A 224 -2.72 -12.42 -3.19
C ILE A 224 -4.18 -12.71 -2.83
N SER A 225 -4.50 -13.94 -2.39
CA SER A 225 -5.85 -14.29 -1.96
C SER A 225 -6.24 -13.56 -0.69
N GLU A 226 -5.30 -13.39 0.26
CA GLU A 226 -5.53 -12.67 1.51
C GLU A 226 -5.66 -11.17 1.27
N LEU A 227 -4.79 -10.59 0.44
CA LEU A 227 -4.92 -9.20 0.01
C LEU A 227 -6.30 -8.95 -0.64
N SER A 228 -6.71 -9.85 -1.54
CA SER A 228 -8.02 -9.76 -2.20
C SER A 228 -9.18 -9.91 -1.23
N ALA A 229 -9.05 -10.76 -0.20
CA ALA A 229 -10.09 -10.94 0.83
C ALA A 229 -10.29 -9.65 1.65
N VAL A 230 -9.20 -8.99 2.06
CA VAL A 230 -9.29 -7.69 2.75
C VAL A 230 -9.92 -6.64 1.82
N GLY A 231 -9.49 -6.57 0.56
CA GLY A 231 -10.06 -5.65 -0.43
C GLY A 231 -11.56 -5.88 -0.67
N ALA A 232 -12.02 -7.13 -0.67
CA ALA A 232 -13.44 -7.46 -0.80
C ALA A 232 -14.26 -6.92 0.38
N VAL A 233 -13.76 -7.03 1.61
CA VAL A 233 -14.43 -6.45 2.78
C VAL A 233 -14.40 -4.92 2.74
N ALA A 234 -13.31 -4.29 2.28
CA ALA A 234 -13.26 -2.84 2.08
C ALA A 234 -14.35 -2.36 1.10
N ARG A 235 -14.60 -3.11 0.01
CA ARG A 235 -15.70 -2.84 -0.93
C ARG A 235 -17.07 -2.94 -0.25
N THR A 236 -17.27 -3.92 0.62
CA THR A 236 -18.50 -4.05 1.42
C THR A 236 -18.69 -2.86 2.35
N GLU A 237 -17.65 -2.42 3.07
CA GLU A 237 -17.73 -1.28 3.98
C GLU A 237 -17.94 0.05 3.24
N PHE A 238 -17.33 0.23 2.07
CA PHE A 238 -17.63 1.36 1.19
C PHE A 238 -19.12 1.45 0.83
N ALA A 239 -19.74 0.32 0.44
CA ALA A 239 -21.15 0.29 0.10
C ALA A 239 -22.07 0.60 1.31
N LYS A 240 -21.69 0.15 2.52
CA LYS A 240 -22.41 0.48 3.76
C LYS A 240 -22.29 1.97 4.09
N ALA A 241 -21.11 2.56 3.95
CA ALA A 241 -20.88 3.97 4.23
C ALA A 241 -21.71 4.90 3.33
N GLY A 242 -21.99 4.49 2.09
CA GLY A 242 -22.87 5.24 1.19
C GLY A 242 -24.38 5.05 1.43
N ALA A 243 -24.77 4.10 2.29
CA ALA A 243 -26.16 3.86 2.66
C ALA A 243 -26.55 4.47 4.01
N ALA A 244 -25.58 4.96 4.78
CA ALA A 244 -25.77 5.59 6.09
C ALA A 244 -26.06 7.10 5.95
#